data_AF-A0A3C1BQG5-F1
#
_entry.id   AF-A0A3C1BQG5-F1
#
_cell.length_a   1.000
_cell.length_b   1.000
_cell.length_c   1.000
_cell.angle_alpha   90.00
_cell.angle_beta   90.00
_cell.angle_gamma   90.00
#
_symmetry.space_group_name_H-M   'P 1'
#
loop_
_entity.id
_entity.type
_entity.pdbx_description
1 polymer ?
#
loop_
_entity_poly.entity_id
_entity_poly.type
_entity_poly.pdbx_seq_one_letter_code
_entity_poly.pdbx_strand_id
1 'polypeptide(L)'
;MFPATCQILMPVLCEDKLGRRARSCKARAWYILPRLTLRRLTLQRWALHGKPNLMWRIKAEIYVQALVRRVNSECIGVIARRGDTDAGGIYVRVNRLDGRSGLLVAFTDMNGERRWRVLASHLTPDDQIEDMLVREIARDPDMWVVEIEDKQGRHFLEEAVEGNWQS
;
A
#
# COMPACT_ATOMS: atom_id res chain seq x y z
N MET A 1 37.76 -11.27 -39.26
CA MET A 1 38.78 -12.00 -38.50
C MET A 1 39.32 -11.04 -37.45
N PHE A 2 38.70 -11.00 -36.27
CA PHE A 2 39.02 -10.04 -35.22
C PHE A 2 40.22 -10.53 -34.39
N PRO A 3 41.25 -9.70 -34.14
CA PRO A 3 42.30 -10.05 -33.20
C PRO A 3 41.80 -9.84 -31.75
N ALA A 4 41.98 -10.87 -30.93
CA ALA A 4 41.73 -10.84 -29.50
C ALA A 4 42.93 -10.22 -28.78
N THR A 5 42.82 -8.97 -28.34
CA THR A 5 43.73 -8.36 -27.37
C THR A 5 43.06 -8.47 -25.99
N CYS A 6 43.50 -9.45 -25.21
CA CYS A 6 43.07 -9.64 -23.83
C CYS A 6 43.84 -8.66 -22.94
N GLN A 7 43.10 -7.72 -22.34
CA GLN A 7 43.58 -6.61 -21.55
C GLN A 7 43.82 -7.09 -20.11
N ILE A 8 45.09 -7.33 -19.75
CA ILE A 8 45.53 -7.57 -18.38
C ILE A 8 45.88 -6.22 -17.78
N LEU A 9 44.96 -5.64 -17.00
CA LEU A 9 45.27 -4.49 -16.16
C LEU A 9 45.81 -5.00 -14.81
N MET A 10 47.06 -4.64 -14.52
CA MET A 10 47.72 -4.91 -13.25
C MET A 10 47.09 -4.09 -12.11
N PRO A 11 47.03 -4.62 -10.89
CA PRO A 11 46.62 -3.86 -9.72
C PRO A 11 47.74 -2.91 -9.28
N VAL A 12 47.40 -1.62 -9.18
CA VAL A 12 48.27 -0.61 -8.57
C VAL A 12 48.27 -0.81 -7.05
N LEU A 13 49.46 -1.00 -6.52
CA LEU A 13 49.81 -0.98 -5.10
C LEU A 13 49.47 0.38 -4.48
N CYS A 14 48.78 0.37 -3.33
CA CYS A 14 48.80 1.46 -2.36
C CYS A 14 49.11 0.86 -1.00
N GLU A 15 50.25 1.25 -0.44
CA GLU A 15 50.82 0.75 0.81
C GLU A 15 50.15 1.33 2.06
N ASP A 16 50.34 0.57 3.14
CA ASP A 16 49.81 0.66 4.50
C ASP A 16 50.06 1.96 5.27
N LYS A 17 49.10 2.34 6.13
CA LYS A 17 49.33 3.20 7.32
C LYS A 17 48.45 2.87 8.54
N LEU A 18 48.21 1.60 8.85
CA LEU A 18 47.67 1.23 10.16
C LEU A 18 48.36 -0.03 10.70
N GLY A 19 49.49 0.19 11.37
CA GLY A 19 50.28 -0.85 12.03
C GLY A 19 49.49 -1.61 13.09
N ARG A 20 48.87 -2.73 12.72
CA ARG A 20 48.48 -3.78 13.66
C ARG A 20 48.97 -5.13 13.16
N ARG A 21 49.90 -5.69 13.93
CA ARG A 21 50.58 -6.97 13.73
C ARG A 21 49.56 -8.10 13.61
N ALA A 22 49.72 -8.92 12.57
CA ALA A 22 49.19 -10.26 12.51
C ALA A 22 49.76 -11.11 13.66
N ARG A 23 48.90 -11.85 14.37
CA ARG A 23 49.28 -13.05 15.12
C ARG A 23 48.49 -14.24 14.60
N SER A 24 49.17 -14.94 13.71
CA SER A 24 49.27 -16.38 13.50
C SER A 24 48.48 -17.35 14.41
N CYS A 25 48.22 -18.50 13.78
CA CYS A 25 48.12 -19.87 14.31
C CYS A 25 46.78 -20.38 14.88
N LYS A 26 46.12 -21.18 14.04
CA LYS A 26 45.70 -22.59 14.28
C LYS A 26 45.34 -22.99 15.72
N ALA A 27 44.11 -23.45 15.93
CA ALA A 27 43.83 -24.77 16.52
C ALA A 27 42.33 -25.13 16.46
N ARG A 28 42.08 -26.38 16.05
CA ARG A 28 40.80 -27.09 16.15
C ARG A 28 40.37 -27.23 17.61
N ALA A 29 39.09 -27.05 17.90
CA ALA A 29 38.43 -27.72 19.01
C ALA A 29 37.17 -28.40 18.47
N TRP A 30 37.22 -29.72 18.47
CA TRP A 30 36.17 -30.63 18.10
C TRP A 30 35.06 -30.55 19.14
N TYR A 31 33.88 -30.05 18.77
CA TYR A 31 32.67 -30.38 19.52
C TYR A 31 32.01 -31.57 18.82
N ILE A 32 32.11 -32.70 19.51
CA ILE A 32 31.32 -33.90 19.27
C ILE A 32 29.85 -33.48 19.40
N LEU A 33 29.16 -33.29 18.27
CA LEU A 33 27.70 -33.15 18.26
C LEU A 33 27.12 -34.57 18.36
N PRO A 34 26.41 -34.93 19.44
CA PRO A 34 25.59 -36.12 19.41
C PRO A 34 24.54 -35.94 18.33
N ARG A 35 24.43 -36.96 17.49
CA ARG A 35 23.50 -37.13 16.38
C ARG A 35 22.06 -37.17 16.92
N LEU A 36 21.54 -36.01 17.33
CA LEU A 36 20.13 -35.83 17.60
C LEU A 36 19.46 -35.50 16.28
N THR A 37 18.84 -36.53 15.71
CA THR A 37 17.78 -36.44 14.71
C THR A 37 16.62 -35.65 15.28
N LEU A 38 16.77 -34.33 15.36
CA LEU A 38 15.66 -33.42 15.56
C LEU A 38 15.12 -33.10 14.18
N ARG A 39 13.95 -33.71 13.94
CA ARG A 39 12.96 -33.36 12.93
C ARG A 39 13.17 -31.95 12.41
N ARG A 40 13.34 -31.85 11.09
CA ARG A 40 13.13 -30.65 10.29
C ARG A 40 11.68 -30.20 10.50
N LEU A 41 11.41 -29.58 11.65
CA LEU A 41 10.16 -28.88 11.91
C LEU A 41 10.17 -27.70 10.95
N THR A 42 9.38 -27.88 9.91
CA THR A 42 9.02 -26.91 8.90
C THR A 42 8.68 -25.57 9.56
N LEU A 43 9.64 -24.65 9.56
CA LEU A 43 9.41 -23.21 9.70
C LEU A 43 8.71 -22.65 8.44
N GLN A 44 7.72 -23.35 7.92
CA GLN A 44 6.92 -22.94 6.76
C GLN A 44 5.41 -23.15 6.97
N ARG A 45 4.96 -23.42 8.21
CA ARG A 45 3.54 -23.61 8.51
C ARG A 45 2.90 -22.46 9.29
N TRP A 46 3.39 -21.24 9.09
CA TRP A 46 2.75 -20.01 9.57
C TRP A 46 2.14 -19.17 8.43
N ALA A 47 2.08 -19.73 7.20
CA ALA A 47 1.56 -19.05 6.02
C ALA A 47 0.09 -19.40 5.67
N LEU A 48 -0.58 -20.26 6.44
CA LEU A 48 -1.88 -20.83 6.03
C LEU A 48 -3.03 -20.66 7.04
N HIS A 49 -2.77 -20.04 8.20
CA HIS A 49 -3.84 -19.55 9.04
C HIS A 49 -3.86 -18.04 8.90
N GLY A 50 -4.82 -17.55 8.09
CA GLY A 50 -5.20 -16.14 8.09
C GLY A 50 -5.36 -15.74 9.54
N LYS A 51 -4.47 -14.87 10.01
CA LYS A 51 -4.58 -14.34 11.37
C LYS A 51 -5.99 -13.73 11.44
N PRO A 52 -6.81 -14.05 12.46
CA PRO A 52 -7.96 -13.21 12.70
C PRO A 52 -7.38 -11.82 12.84
N ASN A 53 -7.69 -10.92 11.90
CA ASN A 53 -7.24 -9.56 12.03
C ASN A 53 -7.86 -9.10 13.34
N LEU A 54 -7.02 -9.01 14.37
CA LEU A 54 -7.27 -8.21 15.54
C LEU A 54 -7.21 -6.75 15.04
N MET A 55 -8.15 -6.40 14.16
CA MET A 55 -8.15 -5.17 13.42
C MET A 55 -8.75 -4.15 14.37
N TRP A 56 -7.87 -3.43 15.04
CA TRP A 56 -8.19 -2.13 15.60
C TRP A 56 -8.78 -1.28 14.46
N ARG A 57 -10.11 -1.18 14.41
CA ARG A 57 -10.79 -0.41 13.38
C ARG A 57 -10.43 1.06 13.56
N ILE A 58 -9.76 1.62 12.57
CA ILE A 58 -9.38 3.04 12.56
C ILE A 58 -10.65 3.89 12.40
N LYS A 59 -10.79 4.89 13.26
CA LYS A 59 -11.85 5.91 13.18
C LYS A 59 -11.90 6.57 11.80
N ALA A 60 -13.10 6.91 11.34
CA ALA A 60 -13.31 7.48 10.02
C ALA A 60 -12.46 8.74 9.77
N GLU A 61 -12.44 9.67 10.72
CA GLU A 61 -11.67 10.93 10.59
C GLU A 61 -10.17 10.66 10.39
N ILE A 62 -9.58 9.80 11.23
CA ILE A 62 -8.14 9.50 11.16
C ILE A 62 -7.79 8.91 9.81
N TYR A 63 -8.63 8.00 9.30
CA TYR A 63 -8.42 7.39 8.00
C TYR A 63 -8.55 8.41 6.86
N VAL A 64 -9.58 9.25 6.87
CA VAL A 64 -9.79 10.28 5.85
C VAL A 64 -8.60 11.25 5.81
N GLN A 65 -8.11 11.68 6.96
CA GLN A 65 -6.92 12.54 7.02
C GLN A 65 -5.67 11.84 6.47
N ALA A 66 -5.49 10.55 6.74
CA ALA A 66 -4.37 9.78 6.19
C ALA A 66 -4.47 9.65 4.66
N LEU A 67 -5.66 9.36 4.13
CA LEU A 67 -5.91 9.30 2.70
C LEU A 67 -5.59 10.64 2.02
N VAL A 68 -6.11 11.75 2.54
CA VAL A 68 -5.87 13.09 2.00
C VAL A 68 -4.38 13.43 2.01
N ARG A 69 -3.65 13.11 3.09
CA ARG A 69 -2.19 13.30 3.13
C ARG A 69 -1.46 12.48 2.08
N ARG A 70 -1.89 11.24 1.85
CA ARG A 70 -1.31 10.36 0.82
C ARG A 70 -1.55 10.93 -0.57
N VAL A 71 -2.78 11.31 -0.88
CA VAL A 71 -3.13 11.91 -2.18
C VAL A 71 -2.32 13.20 -2.41
N ASN A 72 -2.24 14.06 -1.40
CA ASN A 72 -1.52 15.34 -1.47
C ASN A 72 0.00 15.22 -1.66
N SER A 73 0.56 14.01 -1.59
CA SER A 73 1.97 13.79 -1.96
C SER A 73 2.21 13.80 -3.48
N GLU A 74 1.16 13.58 -4.29
CA GLU A 74 1.26 13.46 -5.75
C GLU A 74 0.23 14.30 -6.53
N CYS A 75 -0.95 14.54 -5.94
CA CYS A 75 -2.12 15.17 -6.57
C CYS A 75 -2.86 16.06 -5.57
N ILE A 76 -4.05 16.56 -5.92
CA ILE A 76 -4.89 17.34 -5.00
C ILE A 76 -5.95 16.44 -4.39
N GLY A 77 -5.96 16.36 -3.07
CA GLY A 77 -6.99 15.67 -2.28
C GLY A 77 -7.60 16.63 -1.27
N VAL A 78 -8.92 16.74 -1.28
CA VAL A 78 -9.67 17.65 -0.40
C VAL A 78 -10.80 16.91 0.30
N ILE A 79 -11.16 17.38 1.49
CA ILE A 79 -12.35 16.92 2.20
C ILE A 79 -13.49 17.84 1.78
N ALA A 80 -14.32 17.40 0.84
CA ALA A 80 -15.48 18.15 0.37
C ALA A 80 -16.61 18.17 1.41
N ARG A 81 -16.76 17.07 2.16
CA ARG A 81 -17.74 16.97 3.26
C ARG A 81 -17.15 16.22 4.45
N ARG A 82 -17.39 16.77 5.65
CA ARG A 82 -17.12 16.09 6.92
C ARG A 82 -18.36 15.30 7.38
N GLY A 83 -18.13 14.09 7.88
CA GLY A 83 -19.13 13.22 8.48
C GLY A 83 -18.84 12.93 9.96
N ASP A 84 -19.44 11.88 10.49
CA ASP A 84 -19.20 11.42 11.87
C ASP A 84 -17.73 10.97 12.06
N THR A 85 -17.10 11.41 13.15
CA THR A 85 -15.66 11.22 13.37
C THR A 85 -15.25 9.76 13.55
N ASP A 86 -16.14 8.93 14.08
CA ASP A 86 -15.82 7.59 14.54
C ASP A 86 -16.26 6.53 13.52
N ALA A 87 -17.49 6.62 13.03
CA ALA A 87 -18.15 5.57 12.25
C ALA A 87 -18.77 6.03 10.92
N GLY A 88 -18.65 7.30 10.54
CA GLY A 88 -19.23 7.83 9.29
C GLY A 88 -18.81 7.04 8.03
N GLY A 89 -19.74 6.84 7.11
CA GLY A 89 -19.47 6.25 5.80
C GLY A 89 -18.45 7.10 5.03
N ILE A 90 -17.58 6.48 4.23
CA ILE A 90 -16.53 7.22 3.50
C ILE A 90 -16.76 7.03 2.01
N TYR A 91 -16.97 8.16 1.32
CA TYR A 91 -17.06 8.24 -0.13
C TYR A 91 -15.83 8.95 -0.68
N VAL A 92 -15.34 8.43 -1.81
CA VAL A 92 -14.22 9.01 -2.55
C VAL A 92 -14.67 9.26 -3.97
N ARG A 93 -14.70 10.54 -4.35
CA ARG A 93 -14.87 10.98 -5.73
C ARG A 93 -13.49 11.20 -6.33
N VAL A 94 -13.26 10.66 -7.52
CA VAL A 94 -12.04 10.92 -8.30
C VAL A 94 -12.42 11.71 -9.54
N ASN A 95 -12.10 13.00 -9.57
CA ASN A 95 -12.32 13.89 -10.69
C ASN A 95 -11.11 13.87 -11.63
N ARG A 96 -11.36 13.53 -12.90
CA ARG A 96 -10.32 13.41 -13.92
C ARG A 96 -9.95 14.73 -14.59
N LEU A 97 -10.63 15.83 -14.24
CA LEU A 97 -10.45 17.17 -14.81
C LEU A 97 -10.74 17.23 -16.32
N ASP A 98 -11.45 16.24 -16.87
CA ASP A 98 -11.90 16.16 -18.26
C ASP A 98 -13.44 16.13 -18.38
N GLY A 99 -14.14 16.50 -17.31
CA GLY A 99 -15.60 16.44 -17.21
C GLY A 99 -16.14 15.05 -16.84
N ARG A 100 -15.26 14.12 -16.46
CA ARG A 100 -15.62 12.79 -15.95
C ARG A 100 -15.08 12.60 -14.54
N SER A 101 -15.84 11.85 -13.76
CA SER A 101 -15.52 11.51 -12.38
C SER A 101 -15.95 10.07 -12.08
N GLY A 102 -15.32 9.47 -11.09
CA GLY A 102 -15.73 8.18 -10.53
C GLY A 102 -16.07 8.30 -9.06
N LEU A 103 -16.88 7.36 -8.56
CA LEU A 103 -17.35 7.36 -7.18
C LEU A 103 -17.15 5.99 -6.55
N LEU A 104 -16.50 5.99 -5.38
CA LEU A 104 -16.18 4.83 -4.57
C LEU A 104 -16.79 4.98 -3.18
N VAL A 105 -17.25 3.89 -2.59
CA VAL A 105 -17.74 3.84 -1.21
C VAL A 105 -17.01 2.77 -0.40
N ALA A 106 -16.62 3.12 0.82
CA ALA A 106 -16.04 2.17 1.76
C ALA A 106 -17.12 1.31 2.40
N PHE A 107 -16.86 0.02 2.54
CA PHE A 107 -17.69 -0.90 3.30
C PHE A 107 -16.81 -1.87 4.10
N THR A 108 -17.42 -2.61 5.02
CA THR A 108 -16.74 -3.64 5.81
C THR A 108 -17.17 -5.00 5.29
N ASP A 109 -16.23 -5.88 4.97
CA ASP A 109 -16.54 -7.22 4.50
C ASP A 109 -16.90 -8.18 5.65
N MET A 110 -17.23 -9.43 5.33
CA MET A 110 -17.57 -10.44 6.34
C MET A 110 -16.39 -10.82 7.25
N ASN A 111 -15.16 -10.50 6.85
CA ASN A 111 -13.95 -10.72 7.64
C ASN A 111 -13.61 -9.53 8.53
N GLY A 112 -14.39 -8.45 8.49
CA GLY A 112 -14.16 -7.23 9.25
C GLY A 112 -13.12 -6.29 8.62
N GLU A 113 -12.70 -6.53 7.38
CA GLU A 113 -11.75 -5.68 6.66
C GLU A 113 -12.46 -4.55 5.92
N ARG A 114 -11.83 -3.36 5.86
CA ARG A 114 -12.30 -2.26 5.02
C ARG A 114 -12.01 -2.61 3.56
N ARG A 115 -13.03 -2.48 2.72
CA ARG A 115 -12.98 -2.68 1.27
C ARG A 115 -13.70 -1.53 0.60
N TRP A 116 -13.49 -1.37 -0.70
CA TRP A 116 -14.12 -0.32 -1.49
C TRP A 116 -15.00 -0.93 -2.57
N ARG A 117 -16.12 -0.26 -2.87
CA ARG A 117 -16.99 -0.63 -3.98
C ARG A 117 -17.08 0.52 -4.96
N VAL A 118 -16.96 0.22 -6.25
CA VAL A 118 -17.24 1.16 -7.34
C VAL A 118 -18.74 1.37 -7.42
N LEU A 119 -19.19 2.59 -7.16
CA LEU A 119 -20.57 3.01 -7.44
C LEU A 119 -20.71 3.53 -8.87
N ALA A 120 -19.69 4.23 -9.33
CA ALA A 120 -19.57 4.69 -10.70
C ALA A 120 -18.10 4.69 -11.13
N SER A 121 -17.85 4.30 -12.37
CA SER A 121 -16.51 4.27 -12.97
C SER A 121 -15.93 5.68 -13.11
N HIS A 122 -14.61 5.81 -13.13
CA HIS A 122 -13.94 7.09 -13.39
C HIS A 122 -14.21 7.73 -14.76
N LEU A 123 -14.91 7.03 -15.65
CA LEU A 123 -15.33 7.55 -16.96
C LEU A 123 -16.76 8.11 -16.97
N THR A 124 -17.47 8.05 -15.84
CA THR A 124 -18.84 8.56 -15.74
C THR A 124 -18.87 10.10 -15.84
N PRO A 125 -19.85 10.69 -16.53
CA PRO A 125 -20.03 12.15 -16.56
C PRO A 125 -20.16 12.76 -15.16
N ASP A 126 -19.53 13.91 -14.96
CA ASP A 126 -19.41 14.54 -13.65
C ASP A 126 -20.75 14.94 -13.02
N ASP A 127 -21.71 15.37 -13.85
CA ASP A 127 -23.07 15.72 -13.45
C ASP A 127 -23.83 14.53 -12.85
N GLN A 128 -23.64 13.33 -13.41
CA GLN A 128 -24.24 12.11 -12.88
C GLN A 128 -23.66 11.74 -11.51
N ILE A 129 -22.36 11.98 -11.29
CA ILE A 129 -21.71 11.74 -9.99
C ILE A 129 -22.24 12.71 -8.94
N GLU A 130 -22.40 13.98 -9.30
CA GLU A 130 -22.97 15.00 -8.40
C GLU A 130 -24.40 14.61 -7.99
N ASP A 131 -25.23 14.22 -8.96
CA ASP A 131 -26.58 13.70 -8.74
C ASP A 131 -26.61 12.49 -7.78
N MET A 132 -25.66 11.56 -7.94
CA MET A 132 -25.52 10.42 -7.04
C MET A 132 -25.13 10.86 -5.63
N LEU A 133 -24.13 11.74 -5.49
CA LEU A 133 -23.68 12.26 -4.21
C LEU A 133 -24.81 12.98 -3.47
N VAL A 134 -25.62 13.81 -4.16
CA VAL A 134 -26.77 14.49 -3.55
C VAL A 134 -27.76 13.47 -2.96
N ARG A 135 -28.06 12.40 -3.69
CA ARG A 135 -28.97 11.33 -3.21
C ARG A 135 -28.39 10.56 -2.03
N GLU A 136 -27.10 10.25 -2.07
CA GLU A 136 -26.42 9.54 -0.99
C GLU A 136 -26.32 10.40 0.27
N ILE A 137 -25.95 11.68 0.16
CA ILE A 137 -25.92 12.64 1.28
C ILE A 137 -27.30 12.78 1.93
N ALA A 138 -28.38 12.79 1.14
CA ALA A 138 -29.73 12.82 1.67
C ALA A 138 -30.10 11.55 2.46
N ARG A 139 -29.49 10.40 2.10
CA ARG A 139 -29.71 9.11 2.78
C ARG A 139 -28.89 9.00 4.07
N ASP A 140 -27.63 9.41 4.04
CA ASP A 140 -26.71 9.37 5.18
C ASP A 140 -25.98 10.72 5.34
N PRO A 141 -26.57 11.66 6.11
CA PRO A 141 -25.96 12.97 6.35
C PRO A 141 -24.60 12.91 7.03
N ASP A 142 -24.27 11.80 7.70
CA ASP A 142 -23.06 11.64 8.51
C ASP A 142 -21.89 11.03 7.72
N MET A 143 -22.01 10.95 6.40
CA MET A 143 -20.92 10.49 5.53
C MET A 143 -19.83 11.54 5.29
N TRP A 144 -18.61 11.06 5.11
CA TRP A 144 -17.48 11.78 4.58
C TRP A 144 -17.46 11.73 3.06
N VAL A 145 -17.11 12.86 2.43
CA VAL A 145 -16.81 12.91 1.00
C VAL A 145 -15.41 13.48 0.82
N VAL A 146 -14.53 12.66 0.24
CA VAL A 146 -13.18 13.05 -0.17
C VAL A 146 -13.17 13.20 -1.68
N GLU A 147 -12.68 14.32 -2.17
CA GLU A 147 -12.49 14.55 -3.59
C GLU A 147 -11.00 14.50 -3.93
N ILE A 148 -10.68 13.76 -4.97
CA ILE A 148 -9.33 13.59 -5.51
C ILE A 148 -9.34 14.11 -6.93
N GLU A 149 -8.48 15.07 -7.24
CA GLU A 149 -8.28 15.57 -8.60
C GLU A 149 -7.02 14.94 -9.19
N ASP A 150 -7.20 14.02 -10.15
CA ASP A 150 -6.11 13.34 -10.85
C ASP A 150 -6.49 13.02 -12.29
N LYS A 151 -5.71 13.55 -13.25
CA LYS A 151 -5.95 13.36 -14.70
C LYS A 151 -5.95 11.89 -15.13
N GLN A 152 -5.23 11.03 -14.39
CA GLN A 152 -5.12 9.60 -14.67
C GLN A 152 -6.25 8.80 -14.00
N GLY A 153 -7.06 9.40 -13.13
CA GLY A 153 -8.15 8.72 -12.43
C GLY A 153 -7.70 7.72 -11.36
N ARG A 154 -6.54 7.95 -10.74
CA ARG A 154 -6.02 7.14 -9.63
C ARG A 154 -6.76 7.48 -8.34
N HIS A 155 -7.10 6.46 -7.55
CA HIS A 155 -7.84 6.61 -6.29
C HIS A 155 -6.95 6.61 -5.03
N PHE A 156 -5.68 6.18 -5.12
CA PHE A 156 -4.71 6.13 -3.99
C PHE A 156 -5.10 5.28 -2.76
N LEU A 157 -6.20 4.53 -2.87
CA LEU A 157 -6.63 3.51 -1.91
C LEU A 157 -5.69 2.31 -1.89
N GLU A 158 -5.40 1.79 -0.69
CA GLU A 158 -4.55 0.60 -0.49
C GLU A 158 -5.37 -0.68 -0.36
N GLU A 159 -6.63 -0.57 0.08
CA GLU A 159 -7.54 -1.69 0.23
C GLU A 159 -8.15 -2.10 -1.12
N ALA A 160 -8.56 -3.36 -1.22
CA ALA A 160 -9.08 -3.89 -2.46
C ALA A 160 -10.42 -3.26 -2.86
N VAL A 161 -10.49 -2.83 -4.12
CA VAL A 161 -11.65 -2.22 -4.77
C VAL A 161 -12.44 -3.29 -5.52
N GLU A 162 -13.74 -3.37 -5.28
CA GLU A 162 -14.68 -4.26 -5.94
C GLU A 162 -15.52 -3.51 -6.98
N GLY A 163 -15.70 -4.13 -8.15
CA GLY A 163 -16.42 -3.55 -9.28
C GLY A 163 -15.50 -3.09 -10.41
N ASN A 164 -16.07 -2.65 -11.52
CA ASN A 164 -15.29 -2.22 -12.67
C ASN A 164 -15.00 -0.72 -12.60
N TRP A 165 -13.78 -0.37 -12.20
CA TRP A 165 -13.34 1.02 -12.15
C TRP A 165 -13.16 1.64 -13.53
N GLN A 166 -12.95 0.84 -14.58
CA GLN A 166 -12.58 1.31 -15.93
C GLN A 166 -13.73 1.37 -16.94
N SER A 167 -14.99 1.13 -16.55
CA SER A 167 -16.14 1.03 -17.48
C SER A 167 -16.69 2.34 -18.02
#